data_AF-M2QHN9-F1
#
_entry.id   AF-M2QHN9-F1
#
_cell.length_a   1.000
_cell.length_b   1.000
_cell.length_c   1.000
_cell.angle_alpha   90.00
_cell.angle_beta   90.00
_cell.angle_gamma   90.00
#
_symmetry.space_group_name_H-M   'P 1'
#
loop_
_entity.id
_entity.type
_entity.pdbx_description
1 polymer ?
#
loop_
_entity_poly.entity_id
_entity_poly.type
_entity_poly.pdbx_seq_one_letter_code
_entity_poly.pdbx_strand_id
1 'polypeptide(L)'
;MEKVVNLYSQIRGIPEDIQLIQPGRELINSTSVLMKQKYVQLIDNGREIKVLTIPSFNQMKKEPNNLLMKTPTITSNFIEKEIQVDLILFTDIILFVEKSKTLFFGEALQFKLVINIGDATIFRNSNEIQICYSEEIVKLTFTNKENEDLWYNILNDTFIHCHDVLQNLQQRRKSLRY
;
A
#
# COMPACT_ATOMS: atom_id res chain seq x y z
N MET A 1 -22.72 3.87 0.95
CA MET A 1 -22.25 5.04 0.18
C MET A 1 -21.81 6.18 1.10
N GLU A 2 -22.62 6.63 2.07
CA GLU A 2 -22.25 7.71 3.03
C GLU A 2 -20.93 7.47 3.80
N LYS A 3 -20.66 6.23 4.24
CA LYS A 3 -19.41 5.89 4.95
C LYS A 3 -18.14 6.10 4.09
N VAL A 4 -18.20 5.80 2.79
CA VAL A 4 -17.06 5.93 1.87
C VAL A 4 -16.86 7.39 1.44
N VAL A 5 -17.95 8.14 1.26
CA VAL A 5 -17.90 9.59 0.98
C VAL A 5 -17.25 10.34 2.16
N ASN A 6 -17.65 10.02 3.39
CA ASN A 6 -17.03 10.59 4.59
C ASN A 6 -15.56 10.21 4.70
N LEU A 7 -15.19 8.95 4.42
CA LEU A 7 -13.81 8.50 4.41
C LEU A 7 -12.96 9.28 3.38
N TYR A 8 -13.45 9.45 2.14
CA TYR A 8 -12.74 10.19 1.10
C TYR A 8 -12.43 11.64 1.52
N SER A 9 -13.38 12.30 2.20
CA SER A 9 -13.20 13.68 2.69
C SER A 9 -12.19 13.83 3.84
N GLN A 10 -11.87 12.74 4.54
CA GLN A 10 -11.01 12.76 5.72
C GLN A 10 -9.55 12.42 5.42
N ILE A 11 -9.28 11.77 4.29
CA ILE A 11 -7.93 11.33 3.92
C ILE A 11 -7.25 12.41 3.08
N ARG A 12 -6.16 12.96 3.62
CA ARG A 12 -5.33 13.95 2.92
C ARG A 12 -4.29 13.26 2.04
N GLY A 13 -4.06 13.86 0.86
CA GLY A 13 -2.97 13.46 -0.04
C GLY A 13 -3.21 12.17 -0.82
N ILE A 14 -4.48 11.81 -1.08
CA ILE A 14 -4.81 10.74 -2.03
C ILE A 14 -4.41 11.22 -3.45
N PRO A 15 -3.58 10.47 -4.20
CA PRO A 15 -3.33 10.69 -5.61
C PRO A 15 -4.60 10.81 -6.47
N GLU A 16 -4.62 11.71 -7.46
CA GLU A 16 -5.80 11.99 -8.30
C GLU A 16 -6.30 10.79 -9.10
N ASP A 17 -5.40 9.84 -9.40
CA ASP A 17 -5.69 8.60 -10.10
C ASP A 17 -6.40 7.54 -9.24
N ILE A 18 -6.50 7.76 -7.92
CA ILE A 18 -7.17 6.85 -6.99
C ILE A 18 -8.60 7.32 -6.69
N GLN A 19 -9.58 6.59 -7.22
CA GLN A 19 -11.00 6.85 -6.99
C GLN A 19 -11.59 5.84 -5.99
N LEU A 20 -11.81 6.22 -4.72
CA LEU A 20 -12.43 5.28 -3.75
C LEU A 20 -13.90 4.96 -4.05
N ILE A 21 -14.58 5.82 -4.83
CA ILE A 21 -15.96 5.63 -5.26
C ILE A 21 -15.96 5.30 -6.75
N GLN A 22 -16.08 4.01 -7.08
CA GLN A 22 -16.21 3.53 -8.45
C GLN A 22 -17.10 2.28 -8.50
N PRO A 23 -17.74 1.97 -9.64
CA PRO A 23 -18.55 0.76 -9.78
C PRO A 23 -17.76 -0.51 -9.43
N GLY A 24 -18.34 -1.37 -8.60
CA GLY A 24 -17.72 -2.64 -8.18
C GLY A 24 -16.71 -2.52 -7.03
N ARG A 25 -16.41 -1.31 -6.55
CA ARG A 25 -15.59 -1.08 -5.34
C ARG A 25 -16.48 -0.93 -4.12
N GLU A 26 -16.41 -1.89 -3.21
CA GLU A 26 -17.16 -1.89 -1.95
C GLU A 26 -16.22 -2.01 -0.75
N LEU A 27 -16.53 -1.29 0.33
CA LEU A 27 -15.77 -1.38 1.57
C LEU A 27 -16.11 -2.69 2.28
N ILE A 28 -15.10 -3.52 2.54
CA ILE A 28 -15.24 -4.79 3.25
C ILE A 28 -15.09 -4.56 4.75
N ASN A 29 -13.92 -4.08 5.19
CA ASN A 29 -13.63 -3.89 6.62
C ASN A 29 -12.42 -2.95 6.82
N SER A 30 -12.14 -2.56 8.06
CA SER A 30 -10.97 -1.76 8.42
C SER A 30 -10.40 -2.14 9.80
N THR A 31 -9.09 -2.01 9.98
CA THR A 31 -8.41 -2.24 11.27
C THR A 31 -7.11 -1.45 11.36
N SER A 32 -6.59 -1.27 12.57
CA SER A 32 -5.22 -0.78 12.77
C SER A 32 -4.23 -1.95 12.73
N VAL A 33 -3.08 -1.73 12.10
CA VAL A 33 -2.02 -2.73 11.92
C VAL A 33 -0.64 -2.07 11.96
N LEU A 34 0.38 -2.82 12.37
CA LEU A 34 1.77 -2.40 12.18
C LEU A 34 2.22 -2.86 10.80
N MET A 35 2.55 -1.88 9.95
CA MET A 35 3.02 -2.11 8.60
C MET A 35 4.53 -1.94 8.55
N LYS A 36 5.24 -2.94 8.04
CA LYS A 36 6.67 -2.86 7.71
C LYS A 36 6.87 -2.85 6.21
N GLN A 37 7.72 -1.93 5.75
CA GLN A 37 8.11 -1.81 4.35
C GLN A 37 9.59 -1.46 4.25
N LYS A 38 10.24 -1.92 3.19
CA LYS A 38 11.61 -1.54 2.86
C LYS A 38 11.64 -0.18 2.16
N TYR A 39 12.55 0.67 2.60
CA TYR A 39 12.84 1.97 2.03
C TYR A 39 14.30 2.07 1.64
N VAL A 40 14.61 3.01 0.75
CA VAL A 40 15.97 3.40 0.40
C VAL A 40 16.29 4.71 1.11
N GLN A 41 17.27 4.66 1.99
CA GLN A 41 17.84 5.83 2.67
C GLN A 41 19.04 6.33 1.86
N LEU A 42 18.99 7.60 1.44
CA LEU A 42 20.10 8.30 0.82
C LEU A 42 20.90 9.03 1.90
N ILE A 43 22.22 8.86 1.88
CA ILE A 43 23.14 9.41 2.87
C ILE A 43 24.23 10.19 2.14
N ASP A 44 24.46 11.44 2.54
CA ASP A 44 25.58 12.27 2.08
C ASP A 44 26.50 12.59 3.26
N ASN A 45 27.78 12.20 3.16
CA ASN A 45 28.79 12.42 4.20
C ASN A 45 28.33 12.01 5.63
N GLY A 46 27.62 10.87 5.72
CA GLY A 46 27.10 10.32 6.98
C GLY A 46 25.79 10.93 7.49
N ARG A 47 25.15 11.86 6.74
CA ARG A 47 23.85 12.44 7.10
C ARG A 47 22.75 11.94 6.18
N GLU A 48 21.60 11.57 6.76
CA GLU A 48 20.39 11.27 5.98
C GLU A 48 19.94 12.53 5.23
N ILE A 49 19.80 12.40 3.90
CA ILE A 49 19.28 13.48 3.05
C ILE A 49 17.87 13.18 2.55
N LYS A 50 17.51 11.89 2.39
CA LYS A 50 16.20 11.49 1.87
C LYS A 50 15.90 10.03 2.19
N VAL A 51 14.62 9.72 2.41
CA VAL A 51 14.11 8.34 2.45
C VAL A 51 13.02 8.19 1.39
N LEU A 52 13.15 7.16 0.56
CA LEU A 52 12.29 6.90 -0.59
C LEU A 52 11.74 5.47 -0.53
N THR A 53 10.55 5.25 -1.08
CA THR A 53 10.10 3.89 -1.43
C THR A 53 10.97 3.33 -2.56
N ILE A 54 10.97 2.01 -2.73
CA ILE A 54 11.77 1.37 -3.79
C ILE A 54 11.35 1.85 -5.19
N PRO A 55 10.04 1.97 -5.52
CA PRO A 55 9.58 2.51 -6.80
C PRO A 55 10.07 3.94 -7.04
N SER A 56 9.95 4.82 -6.04
CA SER A 56 10.42 6.21 -6.18
C SER A 56 11.94 6.29 -6.39
N PHE A 57 12.71 5.43 -5.72
CA PHE A 57 14.14 5.34 -5.94
C PHE A 57 14.49 4.82 -7.35
N ASN A 58 13.78 3.80 -7.83
CA ASN A 58 13.98 3.25 -9.17
C ASN A 58 13.57 4.23 -10.28
N GLN A 59 12.53 5.04 -10.06
CA GLN A 59 12.17 6.15 -10.95
C GLN A 59 13.26 7.22 -10.96
N MET A 60 13.74 7.63 -9.78
CA MET A 60 14.80 8.63 -9.63
C MET A 60 16.10 8.20 -10.35
N LYS A 61 16.44 6.89 -10.34
CA LYS A 61 17.58 6.35 -11.08
C LYS A 61 17.44 6.42 -12.60
N LYS A 62 16.22 6.40 -13.12
CA LYS A 62 15.94 6.45 -14.57
C LYS A 62 16.00 7.87 -15.13
N GLU A 63 16.02 8.89 -14.27
CA GLU A 63 16.10 10.30 -14.67
C GLU A 63 17.53 10.68 -15.12
N PRO A 64 17.74 11.07 -16.40
CA PRO A 64 19.07 11.27 -16.96
C PRO A 64 19.85 12.44 -16.33
N ASN A 65 19.16 13.39 -15.69
CA ASN A 65 19.76 14.58 -15.07
C ASN A 65 19.65 14.61 -13.53
N ASN A 66 19.45 13.46 -12.90
CA ASN A 66 19.34 13.41 -11.46
C ASN A 66 20.69 13.66 -10.76
N LEU A 67 20.87 14.85 -10.19
CA LEU A 67 22.10 15.25 -9.50
C LEU A 67 22.41 14.34 -8.30
N LEU A 68 21.39 13.88 -7.57
CA LEU A 68 21.59 13.03 -6.40
C LEU A 68 22.24 11.68 -6.75
N MET A 69 21.95 11.14 -7.93
CA MET A 69 22.55 9.89 -8.40
C MET A 69 23.95 10.06 -9.01
N LYS A 70 24.32 11.29 -9.36
CA LYS A 70 25.64 11.61 -9.95
C LYS A 70 26.66 12.08 -8.92
N THR A 71 26.22 12.52 -7.74
CA THR A 71 27.11 12.98 -6.67
C THR A 71 27.84 11.81 -6.00
N PRO A 72 29.18 11.73 -6.04
CA PRO A 72 29.94 10.58 -5.54
C PRO A 72 29.85 10.34 -4.04
N THR A 73 29.56 11.38 -3.26
CA THR A 73 29.46 11.31 -1.79
C THR A 73 28.13 10.73 -1.31
N ILE A 74 27.14 10.64 -2.21
CA ILE A 74 25.82 10.10 -1.90
C ILE A 74 25.85 8.58 -2.02
N THR A 75 25.50 7.92 -0.93
CA THR A 75 25.34 6.46 -0.85
C THR A 75 23.89 6.09 -0.54
N SER A 76 23.49 4.87 -0.87
CA SER A 76 22.13 4.36 -0.65
C SER A 76 22.16 3.09 0.18
N ASN A 77 21.38 3.05 1.27
CA ASN A 77 21.20 1.88 2.11
C ASN A 77 19.73 1.47 2.15
N PHE A 78 19.47 0.16 2.27
CA PHE A 78 18.13 -0.35 2.51
C PHE A 78 17.84 -0.37 4.00
N ILE A 79 16.70 0.20 4.38
CA ILE A 79 16.20 0.19 5.76
C ILE A 79 14.76 -0.35 5.78
N GLU A 80 14.38 -1.04 6.84
CA GLU A 80 12.99 -1.44 7.07
C GLU A 80 12.39 -0.48 8.09
N LYS A 81 11.24 0.13 7.76
CA LYS A 81 10.51 1.02 8.67
C LYS A 81 9.19 0.38 9.07
N GLU A 82 8.91 0.41 10.36
CA GLU A 82 7.63 0.02 10.95
C GLU A 82 6.79 1.28 11.19
N ILE A 83 5.52 1.24 10.74
CA ILE A 83 4.60 2.36 10.82
C ILE A 83 3.23 1.83 11.25
N GLN A 84 2.62 2.45 12.25
CA GLN A 84 1.25 2.15 12.62
C GLN A 84 0.28 2.82 11.63
N VAL A 85 -0.54 2.02 10.97
CA VAL A 85 -1.49 2.47 9.96
C VAL A 85 -2.85 1.85 10.18
N ASP A 86 -3.90 2.50 9.68
CA ASP A 86 -5.19 1.87 9.46
C ASP A 86 -5.21 1.27 8.07
N LEU A 87 -5.47 -0.04 8.01
CA LEU A 87 -5.74 -0.82 6.81
C LEU A 87 -7.25 -0.73 6.54
N ILE A 88 -7.62 -0.29 5.36
CA ILE A 88 -8.99 -0.20 4.88
C ILE A 88 -9.09 -1.08 3.63
N LEU A 89 -9.84 -2.18 3.74
CA LEU A 89 -9.97 -3.19 2.71
C LEU A 89 -11.22 -2.94 1.87
N PHE A 90 -11.03 -2.83 0.56
CA PHE A 90 -12.09 -2.86 -0.42
C PHE A 90 -12.04 -4.16 -1.23
N THR A 91 -13.05 -4.39 -2.06
CA THR A 91 -13.16 -5.56 -2.95
C THR A 91 -12.01 -5.70 -3.95
N ASP A 92 -11.36 -4.60 -4.33
CA ASP A 92 -10.32 -4.57 -5.38
C ASP A 92 -9.03 -3.84 -4.96
N ILE A 93 -9.03 -3.12 -3.83
CA ILE A 93 -7.86 -2.41 -3.32
C ILE A 93 -7.70 -2.55 -1.81
N ILE A 94 -6.48 -2.31 -1.35
CA ILE A 94 -6.15 -2.12 0.06
C ILE A 94 -5.60 -0.71 0.22
N LEU A 95 -6.21 0.08 1.09
CA LEU A 95 -5.80 1.45 1.37
C LEU A 95 -5.19 1.52 2.77
N PHE A 96 -3.98 2.05 2.86
CA PHE A 96 -3.28 2.31 4.12
C PHE A 96 -3.26 3.80 4.40
N VAL A 97 -3.68 4.18 5.61
CA VAL A 97 -3.67 5.56 6.08
C VAL A 97 -3.01 5.65 7.45
N GLU A 98 -2.27 6.72 7.70
CA GLU A 98 -1.67 7.02 9.00
C GLU A 98 -2.50 8.08 9.72
N LYS A 99 -2.75 7.91 11.02
CA LYS A 99 -3.35 8.97 11.83
C LYS A 99 -2.31 10.06 12.08
N SER A 100 -2.51 11.24 11.50
CA SER A 100 -1.70 12.42 11.74
C SER A 100 -2.36 13.29 12.81
N LYS A 101 -1.66 13.51 13.92
CA LYS A 101 -2.00 14.57 14.88
C LYS A 101 -1.46 15.89 14.33
N THR A 102 -2.31 16.66 13.67
CA THR A 102 -1.94 18.03 13.27
C THR A 102 -2.24 18.99 14.42
N LEU A 103 -1.29 19.88 14.74
CA LEU A 103 -1.41 20.86 15.83
C LEU A 103 -2.62 21.81 15.67
N PHE A 104 -3.17 21.93 14.45
CA PHE A 104 -4.16 22.94 14.10
C PHE A 104 -5.50 22.39 13.58
N PHE A 105 -5.62 21.10 13.25
CA PHE A 105 -6.81 20.58 12.54
C PHE A 105 -7.36 19.24 13.08
N GLY A 106 -6.99 18.81 14.28
CA GLY A 106 -7.47 17.55 14.85
C GLY A 106 -6.79 16.31 14.24
N GLU A 107 -7.33 15.12 14.53
CA GLU A 107 -6.86 13.86 13.92
C GLU A 107 -7.26 13.84 12.45
N ALA A 108 -6.26 13.88 11.56
CA ALA A 108 -6.45 13.75 10.13
C ALA A 108 -5.89 12.41 9.65
N LEU A 109 -6.57 11.74 8.73
CA LEU A 109 -6.04 10.55 8.08
C LEU A 109 -5.11 10.98 6.94
N GLN A 110 -3.88 10.51 6.94
CA GLN A 110 -2.89 10.80 5.90
C GLN A 110 -2.73 9.58 5.01
N PHE A 111 -2.88 9.76 3.70
CA PHE A 111 -2.63 8.70 2.73
C PHE A 111 -1.18 8.18 2.85
N LYS A 112 -1.01 6.85 2.80
CA LYS A 112 0.30 6.20 2.76
C LYS A 112 0.52 5.34 1.54
N LEU A 113 -0.40 4.42 1.29
CA LEU A 113 -0.23 3.42 0.25
C LEU A 113 -1.59 2.93 -0.23
N VAL A 114 -1.70 2.66 -1.52
CA VAL A 114 -2.77 1.84 -2.08
C VAL A 114 -2.14 0.63 -2.75
N ILE A 115 -2.75 -0.54 -2.58
CA ILE A 115 -2.38 -1.76 -3.29
C ILE A 115 -3.59 -2.20 -4.11
N ASN A 116 -3.40 -2.40 -5.41
CA ASN A 116 -4.39 -3.06 -6.25
C ASN A 116 -4.29 -4.57 -6.03
N ILE A 117 -5.39 -5.18 -5.57
CA ILE A 117 -5.43 -6.61 -5.23
C ILE A 117 -5.18 -7.45 -6.48
N GLY A 118 -5.66 -7.01 -7.65
CA GLY A 118 -5.51 -7.75 -8.90
C GLY A 118 -4.06 -7.91 -9.40
N ASP A 119 -3.16 -7.06 -8.92
CA ASP A 119 -1.74 -7.07 -9.28
C ASP A 119 -0.85 -7.54 -8.11
N ALA A 120 -1.46 -8.01 -7.02
CA ALA A 120 -0.79 -8.36 -5.79
C ALA A 120 -0.99 -9.83 -5.42
N THR A 121 -0.14 -10.32 -4.53
CA THR A 121 -0.26 -11.66 -3.96
C THR A 121 -0.12 -11.59 -2.45
N ILE A 122 -0.83 -12.45 -1.74
CA ILE A 122 -0.83 -12.53 -0.29
C ILE A 122 -0.25 -13.87 0.15
N PHE A 123 0.61 -13.83 1.16
CA PHE A 123 1.21 -14.99 1.79
C PHE A 123 1.20 -14.80 3.30
N ARG A 124 1.30 -15.91 4.03
CA ARG A 124 1.45 -15.89 5.48
C ARG A 124 2.75 -16.56 5.88
N ASN A 125 3.50 -15.89 6.74
CA ASN A 125 4.58 -16.47 7.50
C ASN A 125 4.15 -16.56 8.98
N SER A 126 4.85 -17.35 9.79
CA SER A 126 4.44 -17.75 11.15
C SER A 126 4.02 -16.61 12.08
N ASN A 127 4.46 -15.37 11.81
CA ASN A 127 4.23 -14.18 12.64
C ASN A 127 3.78 -12.93 11.86
N GLU A 128 3.53 -13.03 10.55
CA GLU A 128 3.17 -11.86 9.73
C GLU A 128 2.43 -12.25 8.45
N ILE A 129 1.51 -11.38 8.02
CA ILE A 129 0.91 -11.44 6.70
C ILE A 129 1.77 -10.62 5.75
N GLN A 130 2.14 -11.18 4.60
CA GLN A 130 2.94 -10.52 3.58
C GLN A 130 2.08 -10.26 2.34
N ILE A 131 2.13 -9.03 1.85
CA ILE A 131 1.51 -8.63 0.59
C ILE A 131 2.63 -8.21 -0.36
N CYS A 132 2.82 -9.02 -1.41
CA CYS A 132 3.76 -8.77 -2.47
C CYS A 132 3.02 -8.05 -3.60
N TYR A 133 3.45 -6.84 -3.94
CA TYR A 133 2.85 -6.05 -5.01
C TYR A 133 3.96 -5.32 -5.76
N SER A 134 3.91 -5.32 -7.10
CA SER A 134 4.98 -4.74 -7.91
C SER A 134 6.37 -5.28 -7.49
N GLU A 135 7.32 -4.39 -7.18
CA GLU A 135 8.68 -4.72 -6.70
C GLU A 135 8.81 -4.65 -5.16
N GLU A 136 7.69 -4.58 -4.43
CA GLU A 136 7.67 -4.34 -2.99
C GLU A 136 6.95 -5.45 -2.21
N ILE A 137 7.35 -5.59 -0.94
CA ILE A 137 6.70 -6.45 0.04
C ILE A 137 6.31 -5.57 1.22
N VAL A 138 5.02 -5.59 1.55
CA VAL A 138 4.49 -5.04 2.79
C VAL A 138 4.22 -6.19 3.76
N LYS A 139 4.74 -6.07 4.97
CA LYS A 139 4.48 -7.02 6.05
C LYS A 139 3.55 -6.40 7.06
N LEU A 140 2.56 -7.16 7.50
CA LEU A 140 1.53 -6.74 8.41
C LEU A 140 1.62 -7.57 9.70
N THR A 141 1.74 -6.89 10.82
CA THR A 141 1.71 -7.48 12.16
C THR A 141 0.51 -6.94 12.93
N PHE A 142 -0.34 -7.84 13.42
CA PHE A 142 -1.52 -7.51 14.20
C PHE A 142 -1.20 -7.62 15.68
N THR A 143 -1.83 -6.79 16.51
CA THR A 143 -1.60 -6.78 17.96
C THR A 143 -2.07 -8.04 18.67
N ASN A 144 -3.03 -8.78 18.09
CA ASN A 144 -3.54 -10.05 18.59
C ASN A 144 -3.46 -11.11 17.48
N LYS A 145 -2.99 -12.32 17.83
CA LYS A 145 -2.89 -13.45 16.91
C LYS A 145 -4.25 -13.93 16.39
N GLU A 146 -5.29 -13.94 17.23
CA GLU A 146 -6.65 -14.27 16.78
C GLU A 146 -7.15 -13.25 15.74
N ASN A 147 -6.77 -11.98 15.89
CA ASN A 147 -7.05 -10.96 14.90
C ASN A 147 -6.24 -11.18 13.61
N GLU A 148 -5.00 -11.66 13.71
CA GLU A 148 -4.19 -12.02 12.53
C GLU A 148 -4.84 -13.15 11.72
N ASP A 149 -5.29 -14.23 12.38
CA ASP A 149 -5.97 -15.35 11.72
C ASP A 149 -7.25 -14.88 11.00
N LEU A 150 -8.07 -14.10 11.69
CA LEU A 150 -9.29 -13.52 11.14
C LEU A 150 -8.99 -12.65 9.92
N TRP A 151 -8.02 -11.74 10.04
CA TRP A 151 -7.67 -10.82 8.96
C TRP A 151 -6.98 -11.51 7.79
N TYR A 152 -6.19 -12.56 8.04
CA TYR A 152 -5.65 -13.38 6.97
C TYR A 152 -6.76 -14.03 6.14
N ASN A 153 -7.76 -14.62 6.78
CA ASN A 153 -8.88 -15.22 6.06
C ASN A 153 -9.66 -14.17 5.25
N ILE A 154 -10.00 -13.03 5.85
CA ILE A 154 -10.69 -11.92 5.16
C ILE A 154 -9.89 -11.44 3.94
N LEU A 155 -8.59 -11.21 4.10
CA LEU A 155 -7.73 -10.78 3.00
C LEU A 155 -7.64 -11.88 1.94
N ASN A 156 -7.33 -13.11 2.32
CA ASN A 156 -7.19 -14.23 1.40
C ASN A 156 -8.46 -14.45 0.56
N ASP A 157 -9.64 -14.45 1.18
CA ASP A 157 -10.92 -14.59 0.48
C ASP A 157 -11.15 -13.44 -0.51
N THR A 158 -10.77 -12.22 -0.13
CA THR A 158 -10.85 -11.04 -1.00
C THR A 158 -9.91 -11.17 -2.20
N PHE A 159 -8.66 -11.64 -2.00
CA PHE A 159 -7.70 -11.88 -3.08
C PHE A 159 -8.20 -12.96 -4.04
N ILE A 160 -8.71 -14.08 -3.52
CA ILE A 160 -9.28 -15.16 -4.34
C ILE A 160 -10.42 -14.62 -5.18
N HIS A 161 -11.39 -13.94 -4.55
CA HIS A 161 -12.55 -13.41 -5.25
C HIS A 161 -12.17 -12.39 -6.34
N CYS A 162 -11.26 -11.46 -6.02
CA CYS A 162 -10.79 -10.46 -6.97
C CYS A 162 -10.11 -11.12 -8.19
N HIS A 163 -9.21 -12.09 -7.95
CA HIS A 163 -8.54 -12.81 -9.02
C HIS A 163 -9.49 -13.66 -9.86
N ASP A 164 -10.47 -14.33 -9.26
CA ASP A 164 -11.49 -15.09 -9.99
C ASP A 164 -12.32 -14.19 -10.91
N VAL A 165 -12.73 -13.01 -10.42
CA VAL A 165 -13.45 -12.02 -11.23
C VAL A 165 -12.59 -11.56 -12.41
N LEU A 166 -11.31 -11.24 -12.17
CA LEU A 166 -10.38 -10.82 -13.23
C LEU A 166 -10.15 -11.92 -14.26
N GLN A 167 -9.95 -13.17 -13.84
CA GLN A 167 -9.80 -14.31 -14.75
C GLN A 167 -11.06 -14.51 -15.61
N ASN A 168 -12.25 -14.46 -15.00
CA ASN A 168 -13.51 -14.56 -15.74
C ASN A 168 -13.68 -13.44 -16.76
N LEU A 169 -13.34 -12.19 -16.40
CA LEU A 169 -13.38 -11.06 -17.32
C LEU A 169 -12.38 -11.24 -18.48
N GLN A 170 -11.18 -11.75 -18.21
CA GLN A 170 -10.19 -12.05 -19.24
C GLN A 170 -10.65 -13.16 -20.19
N GLN A 171 -11.29 -14.22 -19.68
CA GLN A 171 -11.85 -15.30 -20.49
C GLN A 171 -12.97 -14.79 -21.40
N ARG A 172 -13.90 -13.98 -20.87
CA ARG A 172 -14.98 -13.36 -21.67
C ARG A 172 -14.44 -12.43 -22.76
N ARG A 173 -13.38 -11.67 -22.47
CA ARG A 173 -12.72 -10.82 -23.49
C ARG A 173 -12.09 -11.64 -24.61
N LYS A 174 -11.56 -12.83 -24.30
CA LYS A 174 -11.01 -13.75 -25.32
C LYS A 174 -12.12 -14.34 -26.19
N SER A 175 -13.26 -14.73 -25.60
CA SER A 175 -14.39 -15.29 -26.34
C SER A 175 -15.10 -14.29 -27.25
N LEU A 176 -15.02 -12.99 -26.95
CA LEU A 176 -15.61 -11.92 -27.79
C LEU A 176 -14.73 -11.52 -29.00
N ARG A 177 -13.51 -12.04 -29.10
CA ARG A 177 -12.58 -11.78 -30.22
C ARG A 177 -12.61 -12.87 -31.31
N TYR A 178 -13.43 -13.89 -31.12
CA TYR A 178 -13.73 -14.95 -32.09
C TYR A 178 -15.22 -14.89 -32.43
#